data_AF-A0A2I0B305-F1
#
_entry.id   AF-A0A2I0B305-F1
#
_cell.length_a   1.000
_cell.length_b   1.000
_cell.length_c   1.000
_cell.angle_alpha   90.00
_cell.angle_beta   90.00
_cell.angle_gamma   90.00
#
_symmetry.space_group_name_H-M   'P 1'
#
loop_
_entity.id
_entity.type
_entity.pdbx_description
1 polymer ?
#
loop_
_entity_poly.entity_id
_entity_poly.type
_entity_poly.pdbx_seq_one_letter_code
_entity_poly.pdbx_strand_id
1 'polypeptide(L)'
;MAELESALLQATKRSLADQKELGKLYKYEERIASLALSNVKWAEEALRKERNRLRAQVAESKEAESKAKEAAFEARRQHELMKSEIRSLRALIDNGLGWKGRRMENLEEAVRRTVNIVGSSAIGHHVKSQAAFDVLLQTLVDVSILNQKNIRGPAILPFCGPNGPDRFFNAGSHDLEAVPPPSCAYAGWGHWSVSPYRGPDEIQSAPSEAQQQAPPKDLQ
;
A
#
# COMPACT_ATOMS: atom_id res chain seq x y z
N MET A 1 65.78 31.06 90.39
CA MET A 1 64.89 29.93 90.71
C MET A 1 63.43 30.27 90.41
N ALA A 2 62.85 31.31 91.01
CA ALA A 2 61.42 31.66 90.81
C ALA A 2 61.00 31.94 89.35
N GLU A 3 61.82 32.61 88.55
CA GLU A 3 61.51 32.89 87.14
C GLU A 3 61.43 31.61 86.28
N LEU A 4 62.32 30.65 86.56
CA LEU A 4 62.37 29.36 85.85
C LEU A 4 61.10 28.54 86.15
N GLU A 5 60.68 28.50 87.41
CA GLU A 5 59.45 27.81 87.82
C GLU A 5 58.21 28.44 87.19
N SER A 6 58.13 29.76 87.14
CA SER A 6 57.03 30.49 86.47
C SER A 6 56.97 30.20 84.97
N ALA A 7 58.11 30.21 84.29
CA ALA A 7 58.20 29.89 82.87
C ALA A 7 57.77 28.43 82.58
N LEU A 8 58.19 27.48 83.41
CA LEU A 8 57.83 26.07 83.30
C LEU A 8 56.32 25.85 83.51
N LEU A 9 55.73 26.59 84.45
CA LEU A 9 54.30 26.54 84.75
C LEU A 9 53.46 27.19 83.64
N GLN A 10 53.93 28.25 82.99
CA GLN A 10 53.28 28.76 81.77
C GLN A 10 53.40 27.78 80.60
N ALA A 11 54.57 27.17 80.40
CA ALA A 11 54.79 26.23 79.30
C ALA A 11 53.88 25.00 79.40
N THR A 12 53.74 24.43 80.59
CA THR A 12 52.83 23.30 80.85
C THR A 12 51.36 23.67 80.65
N LYS A 13 50.93 24.86 81.09
CA LYS A 13 49.57 25.36 80.82
C LYS A 13 49.28 25.53 79.33
N ARG A 14 50.22 26.10 78.57
CA ARG A 14 50.09 26.24 77.12
C ARG A 14 50.02 24.88 76.43
N SER A 15 50.92 23.96 76.78
CA SER A 15 50.94 22.60 76.24
C SER A 15 49.63 21.83 76.52
N LEU A 16 49.05 21.99 77.72
CA LEU A 16 47.77 21.37 78.06
C LEU A 16 46.61 21.96 77.24
N ALA A 17 46.61 23.27 76.99
CA ALA A 17 45.62 23.93 76.14
C ALA A 17 45.74 23.43 74.69
N ASP A 18 46.96 23.32 74.17
CA ASP A 18 47.22 22.80 72.81
C ASP A 18 46.75 21.35 72.67
N GLN A 19 46.99 20.50 73.68
CA GLN A 19 46.52 19.11 73.68
C GLN A 19 44.99 19.02 73.62
N LYS A 20 44.28 19.93 74.31
CA LYS A 20 42.81 20.00 74.26
C LYS A 20 42.31 20.40 72.86
N GLU A 21 42.98 21.32 72.18
CA GLU A 21 42.64 21.71 70.81
C GLU A 21 42.96 20.59 69.80
N LEU A 22 44.10 19.91 69.94
CA LEU A 22 44.43 18.73 69.13
C LEU A 22 43.37 17.62 69.27
N GLY A 23 42.87 17.39 70.48
CA GLY A 23 41.79 16.43 70.71
C GLY A 23 40.47 16.80 70.01
N LYS A 24 40.19 18.10 69.81
CA LYS A 24 39.02 18.54 69.02
C LYS A 24 39.27 18.36 67.52
N LEU A 25 40.47 18.70 67.05
CA LEU A 25 40.86 18.53 65.65
C LEU A 25 40.73 17.06 65.21
N TYR A 26 41.19 16.12 66.03
CA TYR A 26 41.07 14.69 65.74
C TYR A 26 39.60 14.23 65.62
N LYS A 27 38.71 14.74 66.47
CA LYS A 27 37.25 14.47 66.36
C LYS A 27 36.65 15.03 65.07
N TYR A 28 37.11 16.18 64.61
CA TYR A 28 36.67 16.74 63.33
C TYR A 28 37.20 15.93 62.15
N GLU A 29 38.46 15.48 62.21
CA GLU A 29 39.06 14.61 61.20
C GLU A 29 38.27 13.30 61.06
N GLU A 30 37.95 12.62 62.17
CA GLU A 30 37.13 11.40 62.18
C GLU A 30 35.73 11.64 61.59
N ARG A 31 35.11 12.79 61.89
CA ARG A 31 33.80 13.16 61.33
C ARG A 31 33.89 13.41 59.82
N ILE A 32 34.94 14.09 59.35
CA ILE A 32 35.16 14.34 57.91
C ILE A 32 35.41 13.02 57.20
N ALA A 33 36.22 12.12 57.76
CA ALA A 33 36.47 10.79 57.20
C ALA A 33 35.17 9.97 57.09
N SER A 34 34.33 10.01 58.12
CA SER A 34 33.02 9.33 58.13
C SER A 34 32.08 9.88 57.06
N LEU A 35 32.04 11.21 56.89
CA LEU A 35 31.25 11.86 55.85
C LEU A 35 31.77 11.53 54.44
N ALA A 36 33.09 11.56 54.24
CA ALA A 36 33.70 11.19 52.97
C ALA A 36 33.36 9.75 52.58
N LEU A 37 33.48 8.80 53.52
CA LEU A 37 33.12 7.41 53.30
C LEU A 37 31.63 7.24 52.95
N SER A 38 30.75 7.93 53.70
CA SER A 38 29.31 7.92 53.41
C SER A 38 29.04 8.46 52.00
N ASN A 39 29.64 9.59 51.62
CA ASN A 39 29.45 10.21 50.30
C ASN A 39 29.90 9.28 49.16
N VAL A 40 31.04 8.58 49.33
CA VAL A 40 31.50 7.58 48.35
C VAL A 40 30.49 6.45 48.21
N LYS A 41 29.99 5.90 49.32
CA LYS A 41 28.98 4.83 49.32
C LYS A 41 27.69 5.24 48.61
N TRP A 42 27.22 6.46 48.83
CA TRP A 42 26.05 7.00 48.15
C TRP A 42 26.29 7.15 46.64
N ALA A 43 27.47 7.63 46.24
CA ALA A 43 27.84 7.76 44.83
C ALA A 43 27.90 6.39 44.13
N GLU A 44 28.49 5.39 44.77
CA GLU A 44 28.54 4.01 44.26
C GLU A 44 27.14 3.42 44.06
N GLU A 45 26.24 3.64 45.02
CA GLU A 45 24.86 3.17 44.94
C GLU A 45 24.08 3.84 43.80
N ALA A 46 24.26 5.16 43.63
CA ALA A 46 23.68 5.91 42.52
C ALA A 46 24.17 5.40 41.17
N LEU A 47 25.49 5.20 41.02
CA LEU A 47 26.09 4.64 39.81
C LEU A 47 25.61 3.22 39.54
N ARG A 48 25.46 2.39 40.58
CA ARG A 48 24.93 1.03 40.46
C ARG A 48 23.50 1.04 39.92
N LYS A 49 22.64 1.91 40.45
CA LYS A 49 21.25 2.07 39.99
C LYS A 49 21.20 2.52 38.54
N GLU A 50 22.01 3.51 38.18
CA GLU A 50 22.04 4.05 36.82
C GLU A 50 22.57 3.02 35.80
N ARG A 51 23.64 2.29 36.16
CA ARG A 51 24.17 1.22 35.33
C ARG A 51 23.15 0.09 35.12
N ASN A 52 22.34 -0.25 36.13
CA ASN A 52 21.29 -1.24 35.99
C ASN A 52 20.15 -0.74 35.09
N ARG A 53 19.76 0.53 35.20
CA ARG A 53 18.78 1.18 34.31
C ARG A 53 19.25 1.12 32.85
N LEU A 54 20.49 1.51 32.58
CA LEU A 54 21.06 1.48 31.23
C LEU A 54 21.14 0.06 30.67
N ARG A 55 21.47 -0.95 31.49
CA ARG A 55 21.46 -2.35 31.05
C ARG A 55 20.06 -2.82 30.64
N ALA A 56 19.03 -2.43 31.38
CA ALA A 56 17.64 -2.77 31.01
C ALA A 56 17.27 -2.13 29.66
N GLN A 57 17.56 -0.84 29.46
CA GLN A 57 17.31 -0.16 28.19
C GLN A 57 18.07 -0.79 27.02
N VAL A 58 19.32 -1.21 27.24
CA VAL A 58 20.10 -1.91 26.21
C VAL A 58 19.48 -3.27 25.87
N ALA A 59 18.95 -3.99 26.86
CA ALA A 59 18.27 -5.26 26.63
C ALA A 59 16.98 -5.08 25.82
N GLU A 60 16.15 -4.10 26.20
CA GLU A 60 14.91 -3.75 25.47
C GLU A 60 15.21 -3.32 24.03
N SER A 61 16.22 -2.48 23.83
CA SER A 61 16.65 -2.04 22.50
C SER A 61 17.10 -3.20 21.62
N LYS A 62 17.89 -4.14 22.16
CA LYS A 62 18.33 -5.35 21.43
C LYS A 62 17.16 -6.27 21.07
N GLU A 63 16.17 -6.40 21.95
CA GLU A 63 14.96 -7.16 21.65
C GLU A 63 14.11 -6.50 20.57
N ALA A 64 13.98 -5.17 20.60
CA ALA A 64 13.30 -4.43 19.54
C ALA A 64 14.03 -4.57 18.20
N GLU A 65 15.36 -4.50 18.21
CA GLU A 65 16.20 -4.67 17.02
C GLU A 65 16.07 -6.09 16.43
N SER A 66 16.05 -7.14 17.25
CA SER A 66 15.88 -8.51 16.77
C SER A 66 14.49 -8.72 16.14
N LYS A 67 13.43 -8.21 16.77
CA LYS A 67 12.07 -8.24 16.21
C LYS A 67 11.97 -7.48 14.89
N ALA A 68 12.61 -6.31 14.81
CA ALA A 68 12.63 -5.52 13.57
C ALA A 68 13.37 -6.25 12.44
N LYS A 69 14.49 -6.91 12.74
CA LYS A 69 15.23 -7.73 11.77
C LYS A 69 14.39 -8.90 11.26
N GLU A 70 13.71 -9.61 12.16
CA GLU A 70 12.81 -10.71 11.79
C GLU A 70 11.67 -10.24 10.88
N ALA A 71 11.00 -9.15 11.24
CA ALA A 71 9.95 -8.55 10.42
C ALA A 71 10.47 -8.12 9.03
N ALA A 72 11.68 -7.56 8.95
CA ALA A 72 12.30 -7.19 7.69
C ALA A 72 12.60 -8.40 6.80
N PHE A 73 13.06 -9.52 7.38
CA PHE A 73 13.26 -10.77 6.64
C PHE A 73 11.95 -11.34 6.09
N GLU A 74 10.89 -11.36 6.90
CA GLU A 74 9.59 -11.86 6.45
C GLU A 74 8.99 -10.96 5.36
N ALA A 75 9.06 -9.64 5.51
CA ALA A 75 8.62 -8.70 4.48
C ALA A 75 9.37 -8.92 3.16
N ARG A 76 10.69 -9.15 3.22
CA ARG A 76 11.51 -9.47 2.03
C ARG A 76 11.08 -10.79 1.38
N ARG A 77 10.77 -11.81 2.18
CA ARG A 77 10.28 -13.11 1.69
C ARG A 77 8.94 -12.96 0.96
N GLN A 78 8.00 -12.23 1.55
CA GLN A 78 6.69 -11.97 0.93
C GLN A 78 6.83 -11.20 -0.39
N HIS A 79 7.73 -10.21 -0.44
CA HIS A 79 8.02 -9.47 -1.67
C HIS A 79 8.54 -10.39 -2.79
N GLU A 80 9.50 -11.27 -2.51
CA GLU A 80 10.03 -12.19 -3.53
C GLU A 80 8.99 -13.23 -3.99
N LEU A 81 8.11 -13.69 -3.09
CA LEU A 81 6.99 -14.55 -3.44
C LEU A 81 6.06 -13.84 -4.44
N MET A 82 5.59 -12.65 -4.10
CA MET A 82 4.70 -11.87 -4.97
C MET A 82 5.37 -11.50 -6.30
N LYS A 83 6.67 -11.21 -6.29
CA LYS A 83 7.46 -10.99 -7.51
C LYS A 83 7.54 -12.24 -8.39
N SER A 84 7.57 -13.44 -7.80
CA SER A 84 7.53 -14.69 -8.56
C SER A 84 6.13 -14.95 -9.16
N GLU A 85 5.07 -14.64 -8.41
CA GLU A 85 3.69 -14.76 -8.86
C GLU A 85 3.39 -13.79 -10.02
N ILE A 86 3.78 -12.52 -9.88
CA ILE A 86 3.67 -11.53 -10.96
C ILE A 86 4.41 -11.99 -12.23
N ARG A 87 5.59 -12.59 -12.09
CA ARG A 87 6.33 -13.16 -13.23
C ARG A 87 5.59 -14.34 -13.87
N SER A 88 5.00 -15.22 -13.05
CA SER A 88 4.21 -16.36 -13.52
C SER A 88 2.96 -15.91 -14.28
N LEU A 89 2.21 -14.96 -13.72
CA LEU A 89 1.02 -14.39 -14.35
C LEU A 89 1.37 -13.68 -15.67
N ARG A 90 2.48 -12.94 -15.70
CA ARG A 90 2.98 -12.33 -16.94
C ARG A 90 3.27 -13.38 -18.01
N ALA A 91 3.99 -14.45 -17.65
CA ALA A 91 4.27 -15.54 -18.59
C ALA A 91 2.99 -16.22 -19.11
N LEU A 92 1.98 -16.39 -18.25
CA LEU A 92 0.68 -16.94 -18.66
C LEU A 92 -0.03 -16.01 -19.66
N ILE A 93 -0.05 -14.71 -19.41
CA ILE A 93 -0.64 -13.70 -20.30
C ILE A 93 0.08 -13.69 -21.65
N ASP A 94 1.41 -13.64 -21.65
CA ASP A 94 2.23 -13.61 -22.86
C ASP A 94 2.00 -14.88 -23.70
N ASN A 95 1.93 -16.04 -23.04
CA ASN A 95 1.59 -17.31 -23.67
C ASN A 95 0.18 -17.29 -24.27
N GLY A 96 -0.83 -16.75 -23.58
CA GLY A 96 -2.20 -16.65 -24.09
C GLY A 96 -2.33 -15.72 -25.30
N LEU A 97 -1.65 -14.58 -25.27
CA LEU A 97 -1.68 -13.59 -26.35
C LEU A 97 -1.03 -14.11 -27.64
N GLY A 98 0.10 -14.82 -27.52
CA GLY A 98 0.77 -15.42 -28.67
C GLY A 98 -0.07 -16.49 -29.38
N TRP A 99 -0.94 -17.20 -28.64
CA TRP A 99 -1.86 -18.18 -29.22
C TRP A 99 -3.08 -17.54 -29.89
N LYS A 100 -3.56 -16.40 -29.36
CA LYS A 100 -4.67 -15.65 -29.96
C LYS A 100 -4.28 -15.04 -31.31
N GLY A 101 -3.09 -14.45 -31.42
CA GLY A 101 -2.58 -13.90 -32.68
C GLY A 101 -2.50 -14.97 -33.77
N ARG A 102 -1.82 -16.09 -33.49
CA ARG A 102 -1.69 -17.21 -34.45
C ARG A 102 -3.04 -17.82 -34.87
N ARG A 103 -4.01 -17.92 -33.95
CA ARG A 103 -5.36 -18.40 -34.32
C ARG A 103 -6.08 -17.43 -35.25
N MET A 104 -5.95 -16.13 -35.02
CA MET A 104 -6.57 -15.11 -35.86
C MET A 104 -5.94 -15.10 -37.25
N GLU A 105 -4.62 -15.17 -37.35
CA GLU A 105 -3.89 -15.29 -38.63
C GLU A 105 -4.31 -16.54 -39.41
N ASN A 106 -4.40 -17.70 -38.76
CA ASN A 106 -4.85 -18.94 -39.40
C ASN A 106 -6.31 -18.84 -39.89
N LEU A 107 -7.18 -18.18 -39.11
CA LEU A 107 -8.58 -17.96 -39.51
C LEU A 107 -8.69 -17.00 -40.69
N GLU A 108 -7.95 -15.90 -40.67
CA GLU A 108 -7.90 -14.94 -41.80
C GLU A 108 -7.39 -15.60 -43.08
N GLU A 109 -6.35 -16.43 -42.98
CA GLU A 109 -5.82 -17.20 -44.11
C GLU A 109 -6.83 -18.25 -44.61
N ALA A 110 -7.51 -18.97 -43.71
CA ALA A 110 -8.53 -19.95 -44.09
C ALA A 110 -9.72 -19.29 -44.80
N VAL A 111 -10.26 -18.19 -44.24
CA VAL A 111 -11.35 -17.43 -44.85
C VAL A 111 -10.96 -16.92 -46.23
N ARG A 112 -9.76 -16.35 -46.37
CA ARG A 112 -9.23 -15.87 -47.65
C ARG A 112 -9.16 -16.98 -48.70
N ARG A 113 -8.68 -18.18 -48.32
CA ARG A 113 -8.64 -19.35 -49.22
C ARG A 113 -10.03 -19.80 -49.64
N THR A 114 -10.96 -19.89 -48.69
CA THR A 114 -12.35 -20.27 -48.99
C THR A 114 -13.00 -19.27 -49.95
N VAL A 115 -12.84 -17.97 -49.71
CA VAL A 115 -13.35 -16.92 -50.60
C VAL A 115 -12.75 -17.05 -52.00
N ASN A 116 -11.44 -17.28 -52.12
CA ASN A 116 -10.80 -17.48 -53.42
C ASN A 116 -11.33 -18.71 -54.16
N ILE A 117 -11.57 -19.82 -53.45
CA ILE A 117 -12.12 -21.06 -54.04
C ILE A 117 -13.56 -20.83 -54.51
N VAL A 118 -14.40 -20.20 -53.67
CA VAL A 118 -15.79 -19.91 -54.01
C VAL A 118 -15.84 -18.94 -55.20
N GLY A 119 -15.06 -17.87 -55.16
CA GLY A 119 -15.01 -16.86 -56.24
C GLY A 119 -14.51 -17.41 -57.58
N SER A 120 -13.67 -18.45 -57.56
CA SER A 120 -13.15 -19.11 -58.78
C SER A 120 -14.05 -20.25 -59.28
N SER A 121 -15.11 -20.61 -58.55
CA SER A 121 -16.04 -21.67 -58.93
C SER A 121 -17.09 -21.16 -59.92
N ALA A 122 -17.55 -22.02 -60.84
CA ALA A 122 -18.66 -21.73 -61.75
C ALA A 122 -19.95 -21.32 -61.02
N ILE A 123 -20.15 -21.81 -59.79
CA ILE A 123 -21.26 -21.41 -58.90
C ILE A 123 -21.00 -20.01 -58.33
N GLY A 124 -19.77 -19.64 -57.98
CA GLY A 124 -19.44 -18.30 -57.49
C GLY A 124 -19.59 -17.21 -58.55
N HIS A 125 -19.31 -17.53 -59.82
CA HIS A 125 -19.63 -16.64 -60.94
C HIS A 125 -21.14 -16.46 -61.16
N HIS A 126 -21.95 -17.44 -60.74
CA HIS A 126 -23.40 -17.46 -60.93
C HIS A 126 -24.20 -16.96 -59.70
N VAL A 127 -23.58 -16.93 -58.51
CA VAL A 127 -24.15 -16.35 -57.28
C VAL A 127 -23.77 -14.87 -57.21
N LYS A 128 -24.37 -14.08 -58.11
CA LYS A 128 -24.55 -12.63 -57.91
C LYS A 128 -25.75 -12.34 -57.01
N SER A 129 -26.12 -13.26 -56.13
CA SER A 129 -27.22 -13.02 -55.20
C SER A 129 -26.68 -12.18 -54.05
N GLN A 130 -26.67 -10.86 -54.25
CA GLN A 130 -26.43 -9.89 -53.17
C GLN A 130 -27.28 -10.24 -51.94
N ALA A 131 -28.51 -10.74 -52.15
CA ALA A 131 -29.40 -11.20 -51.09
C ALA A 131 -28.81 -12.35 -50.25
N ALA A 132 -28.10 -13.31 -50.84
CA ALA A 132 -27.48 -14.40 -50.08
C ALA A 132 -26.31 -13.92 -49.21
N PHE A 133 -25.49 -13.00 -49.74
CA PHE A 133 -24.43 -12.36 -48.95
C PHE A 133 -25.00 -11.45 -47.87
N ASP A 134 -26.10 -10.75 -48.15
CA ASP A 134 -26.76 -9.88 -47.18
C ASP A 134 -27.33 -10.69 -46.01
N VAL A 135 -27.96 -11.85 -46.26
CA VAL A 135 -28.43 -12.76 -45.20
C VAL A 135 -27.27 -13.29 -44.36
N LEU A 136 -26.15 -13.67 -45.00
CA LEU A 136 -24.96 -14.14 -44.28
C LEU A 136 -24.35 -13.03 -43.41
N LEU A 137 -24.16 -11.83 -43.95
CA LEU A 137 -23.60 -10.69 -43.22
C LEU A 137 -24.52 -10.25 -42.09
N GLN A 138 -25.84 -10.21 -42.32
CA GLN A 138 -26.82 -9.92 -41.27
C GLN A 138 -26.76 -10.96 -40.15
N THR A 139 -26.72 -12.26 -40.49
CA THR A 139 -26.60 -13.33 -39.49
C THR A 139 -25.35 -13.15 -38.63
N LEU A 140 -24.21 -12.81 -39.24
CA LEU A 140 -22.95 -12.57 -38.52
C LEU A 140 -23.00 -11.31 -37.63
N VAL A 141 -23.77 -10.30 -38.02
CA VAL A 141 -24.06 -9.12 -37.18
C VAL A 141 -24.97 -9.50 -36.02
N ASP A 142 -26.03 -10.27 -36.27
CA ASP A 142 -27.00 -10.71 -35.26
C ASP A 142 -26.34 -11.59 -34.19
N VAL A 143 -25.42 -12.47 -34.58
CA VAL A 143 -24.60 -13.25 -33.63
C VAL A 143 -23.38 -12.50 -33.08
N SER A 144 -23.30 -11.18 -33.32
CA SER A 144 -22.25 -10.28 -32.80
C SER A 144 -20.81 -10.65 -33.18
N ILE A 145 -20.61 -11.42 -34.26
CA ILE A 145 -19.28 -11.74 -34.81
C ILE A 145 -18.74 -10.53 -35.59
N LEU A 146 -19.60 -9.86 -36.36
CA LEU A 146 -19.30 -8.61 -37.04
C LEU A 146 -19.86 -7.43 -36.24
N ASN A 147 -19.02 -6.41 -36.04
CA ASN A 147 -19.41 -5.13 -35.46
C ASN A 147 -19.18 -4.01 -36.48
N GLN A 148 -19.68 -2.81 -36.16
CA GLN A 148 -19.63 -1.65 -37.05
C GLN A 148 -18.21 -1.29 -37.53
N LYS A 149 -17.17 -1.60 -36.74
CA LYS A 149 -15.78 -1.37 -37.12
C LYS A 149 -15.26 -2.48 -38.04
N ASN A 150 -15.52 -3.74 -37.70
CA ASN A 150 -14.99 -4.91 -38.41
C ASN A 150 -15.61 -5.07 -39.80
N ILE A 151 -16.91 -4.77 -39.96
CA ILE A 151 -17.60 -4.89 -41.25
C ILE A 151 -17.06 -3.90 -42.31
N ARG A 152 -16.45 -2.80 -41.87
CA ARG A 152 -15.78 -1.82 -42.74
C ARG A 152 -14.37 -2.25 -43.17
N GLY A 153 -13.93 -3.44 -42.74
CA GLY A 153 -12.64 -4.00 -43.11
C GLY A 153 -12.55 -4.29 -44.62
N PRO A 154 -11.36 -4.14 -45.23
CA PRO A 154 -11.17 -4.28 -46.68
C PRO A 154 -11.52 -5.68 -47.22
N ALA A 155 -11.51 -6.71 -46.36
CA ALA A 155 -11.90 -8.07 -46.74
C ALA A 155 -13.43 -8.27 -46.86
N ILE A 156 -14.24 -7.45 -46.18
CA ILE A 156 -15.70 -7.61 -46.10
C ILE A 156 -16.42 -6.54 -46.94
N LEU A 157 -15.81 -5.37 -47.07
CA LEU A 157 -16.35 -4.22 -47.80
C LEU A 157 -16.82 -4.55 -49.23
N PRO A 158 -16.11 -5.36 -50.05
CA PRO A 158 -16.56 -5.71 -51.39
C PRO A 158 -17.86 -6.50 -51.44
N PHE A 159 -18.21 -7.21 -50.35
CA PHE A 159 -19.44 -8.01 -50.25
C PHE A 159 -20.64 -7.20 -49.78
N CYS A 160 -20.40 -5.99 -49.25
CA CYS A 160 -21.45 -5.12 -48.74
C CYS A 160 -22.28 -4.47 -49.87
N GLY A 161 -22.03 -4.71 -51.16
CA GLY A 161 -22.85 -4.15 -52.24
C GLY A 161 -22.95 -2.61 -52.22
N PRO A 162 -23.84 -2.01 -53.03
CA PRO A 162 -23.91 -0.56 -53.22
C PRO A 162 -24.42 0.20 -52.00
N ASN A 163 -25.21 -0.43 -51.13
CA ASN A 163 -25.81 0.21 -49.95
C ASN A 163 -24.86 0.27 -48.74
N GLY A 164 -23.65 -0.26 -48.88
CA GLY A 164 -22.61 -0.20 -47.84
C GLY A 164 -22.93 -0.98 -46.55
N PRO A 165 -21.96 -1.10 -45.64
CA PRO A 165 -22.08 -1.94 -44.45
C PRO A 165 -23.06 -1.41 -43.40
N ASP A 166 -23.44 -0.12 -43.45
CA ASP A 166 -24.26 0.49 -42.41
C ASP A 166 -25.71 -0.03 -42.41
N ARG A 167 -26.20 -0.58 -43.53
CA ARG A 167 -27.56 -1.13 -43.62
C ARG A 167 -27.85 -2.28 -42.66
N PHE A 168 -26.83 -3.04 -42.28
CA PHE A 168 -26.98 -4.22 -41.41
C PHE A 168 -27.19 -3.87 -39.93
N PHE A 169 -26.95 -2.60 -39.57
CA PHE A 169 -27.08 -2.09 -38.19
C PHE A 169 -28.26 -1.13 -38.01
N ASN A 170 -28.96 -0.79 -39.10
CA ASN A 170 -30.02 0.23 -39.13
C ASN A 170 -31.45 -0.34 -39.12
N ALA A 171 -31.66 -1.63 -38.83
CA ALA A 171 -32.97 -2.29 -38.85
C ALA A 171 -33.84 -2.00 -37.59
N GLY A 172 -33.84 -0.75 -37.13
CA GLY A 172 -34.52 -0.33 -35.90
C GLY A 172 -35.23 1.02 -36.04
N SER A 173 -36.12 1.17 -37.02
CA SER A 173 -37.13 2.26 -37.00
C SER A 173 -38.35 2.00 -37.90
N HIS A 174 -38.87 0.76 -37.93
CA HIS A 174 -40.20 0.52 -38.50
C HIS A 174 -41.18 0.24 -37.37
N ASP A 175 -42.11 1.19 -37.21
CA ASP A 175 -43.27 1.18 -36.32
C ASP A 175 -44.06 -0.13 -36.46
N LEU A 176 -44.15 -0.89 -35.36
CA LEU A 176 -45.16 -1.91 -35.18
C LEU A 176 -46.33 -1.29 -34.40
N GLU A 177 -47.32 -0.90 -35.18
CA GLU A 177 -48.63 -0.42 -34.78
C GLU A 177 -49.39 -1.46 -33.93
N ALA A 178 -50.27 -0.95 -33.07
CA ALA A 178 -50.79 -1.57 -31.86
C ALA A 178 -51.74 -2.77 -32.06
N VAL A 179 -51.61 -3.80 -31.20
CA VAL A 179 -52.66 -4.76 -30.82
C VAL A 179 -52.48 -5.09 -29.31
N PRO A 180 -53.56 -5.17 -28.49
CA PRO A 180 -53.48 -5.12 -27.02
C PRO A 180 -53.24 -6.50 -26.36
N PRO A 181 -52.83 -6.56 -25.07
CA PRO A 181 -52.57 -7.81 -24.35
C PRO A 181 -53.85 -8.32 -23.65
N PRO A 182 -54.07 -9.65 -23.55
CA PRO A 182 -53.74 -10.38 -22.31
C PRO A 182 -53.37 -11.88 -22.60
N SER A 183 -52.79 -12.72 -21.74
CA SER A 183 -52.81 -12.90 -20.29
C SER A 183 -51.64 -13.85 -19.88
N CYS A 184 -51.23 -13.77 -18.61
CA CYS A 184 -50.62 -14.81 -17.73
C CYS A 184 -50.23 -16.17 -18.37
N ALA A 185 -49.07 -16.79 -18.15
CA ALA A 185 -48.20 -16.84 -16.98
C ALA A 185 -46.91 -17.61 -17.33
N TYR A 186 -45.77 -17.32 -16.70
CA TYR A 186 -45.02 -18.25 -15.84
C TYR A 186 -43.79 -17.53 -15.24
N ALA A 187 -43.35 -18.03 -14.09
CA ALA A 187 -42.59 -17.31 -13.07
C ALA A 187 -41.06 -17.38 -13.21
N GLY A 188 -40.40 -16.48 -12.45
CA GLY A 188 -38.95 -16.43 -12.24
C GLY A 188 -38.28 -15.62 -13.34
N TRP A 189 -37.44 -14.63 -13.09
CA TRP A 189 -36.37 -14.59 -12.11
C TRP A 189 -36.15 -13.14 -11.64
N GLY A 190 -35.79 -12.98 -10.35
CA GLY A 190 -35.73 -11.71 -9.66
C GLY A 190 -34.69 -10.74 -10.21
N HIS A 191 -35.13 -9.50 -10.43
CA HIS A 191 -34.29 -8.32 -10.55
C HIS A 191 -33.79 -7.89 -9.17
N TRP A 192 -32.50 -7.63 -9.04
CA TRP A 192 -31.99 -6.63 -8.11
C TRP A 192 -31.73 -5.37 -8.92
N SER A 193 -32.68 -4.44 -8.90
CA SER A 193 -32.45 -3.06 -9.30
C SER A 193 -32.12 -2.24 -8.06
N VAL A 194 -31.02 -1.51 -8.18
CA VAL A 194 -30.59 -0.39 -7.33
C VAL A 194 -31.76 0.57 -7.06
N SER A 195 -31.82 1.13 -5.84
CA SER A 195 -32.55 2.38 -5.59
C SER A 195 -31.64 3.41 -4.90
N PRO A 196 -31.56 4.65 -5.43
CA PRO A 196 -30.88 5.79 -4.82
C PRO A 196 -31.88 6.82 -4.23
N TYR A 197 -31.65 7.31 -3.02
CA TYR A 197 -32.26 8.54 -2.45
C TYR A 197 -31.26 9.12 -1.42
N ARG A 198 -30.60 10.27 -1.65
CA ARG A 198 -31.01 11.69 -1.55
C ARG A 198 -31.28 12.14 -0.09
N GLY A 199 -30.42 13.04 0.44
CA GLY A 199 -30.44 13.70 1.78
C GLY A 199 -31.58 14.72 1.97
N PRO A 200 -31.55 15.68 2.94
CA PRO A 200 -30.40 16.51 3.39
C PRO A 200 -30.37 16.97 4.89
N ASP A 201 -29.41 17.87 5.20
CA ASP A 201 -29.30 18.85 6.31
C ASP A 201 -28.91 18.35 7.72
N GLU A 202 -28.24 19.07 8.63
CA GLU A 202 -27.45 20.31 8.71
C GLU A 202 -27.39 20.60 10.24
N ILE A 203 -26.28 20.42 10.95
CA ILE A 203 -26.02 21.13 12.22
C ILE A 203 -24.52 21.43 12.35
N GLN A 204 -24.24 22.72 12.40
CA GLN A 204 -22.97 23.39 12.70
C GLN A 204 -22.64 23.34 14.20
N SER A 205 -21.34 23.44 14.54
CA SER A 205 -20.69 24.07 15.72
C SER A 205 -19.48 23.23 16.14
N ALA A 206 -18.27 23.68 16.42
CA ALA A 206 -17.52 24.94 16.39
C ALA A 206 -16.02 24.56 16.69
N PRO A 207 -15.05 25.49 16.70
CA PRO A 207 -13.64 25.19 16.42
C PRO A 207 -12.81 24.88 17.68
N SER A 208 -11.67 24.20 17.51
CA SER A 208 -10.63 24.20 18.55
C SER A 208 -9.26 24.46 17.95
N GLU A 209 -8.75 25.65 18.26
CA GLU A 209 -7.34 26.02 18.19
C GLU A 209 -6.49 25.08 19.06
N ALA A 210 -5.29 24.75 18.59
CA ALA A 210 -4.09 24.60 19.43
C ALA A 210 -2.84 24.52 18.54
N GLN A 211 -2.26 25.70 18.32
CA GLN A 211 -0.83 26.00 18.35
C GLN A 211 0.17 24.90 17.95
N GLN A 212 0.83 25.10 16.79
CA GLN A 212 2.23 24.71 16.65
C GLN A 212 3.09 25.98 16.56
N GLN A 213 3.93 26.08 17.57
CA GLN A 213 4.82 27.17 17.91
C GLN A 213 6.14 26.96 17.16
N ALA A 214 6.57 27.98 16.41
CA ALA A 214 7.90 28.02 15.82
C ALA A 214 8.98 28.26 16.91
N PRO A 215 10.19 27.70 16.76
CA PRO A 215 11.26 27.92 17.72
C PRO A 215 11.91 29.30 17.55
N PRO A 216 12.41 29.92 18.63
CA PRO A 216 13.08 31.20 18.57
C PRO A 216 14.47 31.03 17.95
N LYS A 217 14.81 31.94 17.02
CA LYS A 217 16.19 32.24 16.67
C LYS A 217 16.49 33.60 17.26
N ASP A 218 17.43 33.64 18.20
CA ASP A 218 18.25 34.84 18.41
C ASP A 218 19.55 34.49 19.16
N LEU A 219 20.61 35.15 18.70
CA LEU A 219 21.88 35.48 19.36
C LEU A 219 22.88 34.34 19.69
N GLN A 220 23.74 34.06 18.70
CA GLN A 220 25.18 34.36 18.77
C GLN A 220 25.77 34.53 17.36
#